data_AF-A0A2S2KR73-F1
#
_entry.id   AF-A0A2S2KR73-F1
#
_cell.length_a   1.000
_cell.length_b   1.000
_cell.length_c   1.000
_cell.angle_alpha   90.00
_cell.angle_beta   90.00
_cell.angle_gamma   90.00
#
_symmetry.space_group_name_H-M   'P 1'
#
loop_
_entity.id
_entity.type
_entity.pdbx_description
1 polymer ?
#
loop_
_entity_poly.entity_id
_entity_poly.type
_entity_poly.pdbx_seq_one_letter_code
_entity_poly.pdbx_strand_id
1 'polypeptide(L)'
;MVVVEGKRDTNALRKLGYSGRVLEFHKFRGMIDFADSVAKYQNLIILFDRDRKGRHLTWKTIQLLQRRTNIDLSFKRKLRLITKGKIMFIEQLVCYESFLV
;
A
#
# COMPACT_ATOMS: atom_id res chain seq x y z
N MET A 1 -4.06 -8.54 -2.61
CA MET A 1 -4.53 -7.67 -1.50
C MET A 1 -3.67 -6.43 -1.46
N VAL A 2 -4.25 -5.25 -1.14
CA VAL A 2 -3.49 -4.00 -1.02
C VAL A 2 -3.13 -3.74 0.44
N VAL A 3 -1.88 -3.36 0.69
CA VAL A 3 -1.38 -2.97 2.02
C VAL A 3 -0.93 -1.52 1.98
N VAL A 4 -1.37 -0.74 2.97
CA VAL A 4 -1.04 0.67 3.14
C VAL A 4 -0.52 0.92 4.57
N GLU A 5 0.06 2.10 4.84
CA GLU A 5 0.55 2.39 6.20
C GLU A 5 -0.61 2.61 7.16
N GLY A 6 -1.61 3.40 6.76
CA GLY A 6 -2.68 3.79 7.67
C GLY A 6 -4.04 4.11 7.04
N LYS A 7 -4.93 4.60 7.92
CA LYS A 7 -6.33 4.89 7.61
C LYS A 7 -6.52 5.94 6.52
N ARG A 8 -5.64 6.95 6.44
CA ARG A 8 -5.71 8.02 5.44
C ARG A 8 -5.51 7.47 4.02
N ASP A 9 -4.52 6.61 3.82
CA ASP A 9 -4.30 5.91 2.55
C ASP A 9 -5.51 5.06 2.16
N THR A 10 -6.06 4.33 3.14
CA THR A 10 -7.25 3.51 2.92
C THR A 10 -8.41 4.38 2.45
N ASN A 11 -8.67 5.50 3.14
CA ASN A 11 -9.72 6.43 2.76
C ASN A 11 -9.48 7.01 1.36
N ALA A 12 -8.25 7.36 1.01
CA ALA A 12 -7.91 7.84 -0.32
C ALA A 12 -8.24 6.81 -1.42
N LEU A 13 -7.89 5.54 -1.20
CA LEU A 13 -8.25 4.46 -2.11
C LEU A 13 -9.76 4.26 -2.20
N ARG A 14 -10.49 4.31 -1.08
CA ARG A 14 -11.95 4.18 -1.07
C ARG A 14 -12.64 5.30 -1.82
N LYS A 15 -12.21 6.54 -1.61
CA LYS A 15 -12.71 7.74 -2.30
C LYS A 15 -12.40 7.71 -3.81
N LEU A 16 -11.32 7.05 -4.20
CA LEU A 16 -10.99 6.77 -5.59
C LEU A 16 -11.84 5.61 -6.19
N GLY A 17 -12.79 5.06 -5.45
CA GLY A 17 -13.64 3.95 -5.89
C GLY A 17 -13.02 2.56 -5.78
N TYR A 18 -11.84 2.40 -5.16
CA TYR A 18 -11.27 1.08 -4.93
C TYR A 18 -12.10 0.29 -3.92
N SER A 19 -12.75 -0.79 -4.37
CA SER A 19 -13.63 -1.64 -3.55
C SER A 19 -12.93 -2.89 -2.99
N GLY A 20 -11.72 -3.22 -3.44
CA GLY A 20 -10.97 -4.40 -2.99
C GLY A 20 -10.54 -4.38 -1.51
N ARG A 21 -9.95 -5.48 -1.04
CA ARG A 21 -9.42 -5.55 0.34
C ARG A 21 -8.19 -4.64 0.49
N VAL A 22 -8.23 -3.80 1.53
CA VAL A 22 -7.12 -2.94 1.99
C VAL A 22 -6.80 -3.31 3.43
N LEU A 23 -5.52 -3.45 3.73
CA LEU A 23 -5.02 -3.76 5.07
C LEU A 23 -4.06 -2.65 5.51
N GLU A 24 -4.29 -2.13 6.72
CA GLU A 24 -3.56 -0.99 7.28
C GLU A 24 -2.48 -1.50 8.23
N PHE A 25 -1.20 -1.22 7.94
CA PHE A 25 -0.09 -1.69 8.77
C PHE A 25 -0.17 -1.17 10.22
N HIS A 26 -0.65 0.06 10.44
CA HIS A 26 -0.80 0.63 11.79
C HIS A 26 -1.78 -0.13 12.71
N LYS A 27 -2.58 -1.07 12.18
CA LYS A 27 -3.46 -1.93 13.00
C LYS A 27 -2.73 -3.13 13.62
N PHE A 28 -1.48 -3.38 13.22
CA PHE A 28 -0.67 -4.50 13.69
C PHE A 28 0.27 -4.06 14.81
N ARG A 29 0.60 -5.00 15.70
CA ARG A 29 1.53 -4.76 16.82
C ARG A 29 2.99 -4.68 16.37
N GLY A 30 3.29 -5.03 15.13
CA GLY A 30 4.63 -4.97 14.55
C GLY A 30 4.76 -5.81 13.28
N MET A 31 5.99 -5.93 12.78
CA MET A 31 6.27 -6.63 11.51
C MET A 31 5.96 -8.12 11.53
N ILE A 32 6.12 -8.80 12.67
CA ILE A 32 5.85 -10.24 12.77
C ILE A 32 4.35 -10.50 12.68
N ASP A 33 3.56 -9.85 13.54
CA ASP A 33 2.09 -9.91 13.53
C ASP A 33 1.51 -9.54 12.15
N PHE A 34 2.04 -8.49 11.53
CA PHE A 34 1.71 -8.14 10.15
C PHE A 34 2.02 -9.28 9.18
N ALA A 35 3.26 -9.78 9.17
CA ALA A 35 3.71 -10.82 8.23
C ALA A 35 2.87 -12.09 8.36
N ASP A 36 2.59 -12.55 9.58
CA ASP A 36 1.77 -13.74 9.82
C ASP A 36 0.34 -13.54 9.29
N SER A 37 -0.24 -12.35 9.47
CA SER A 37 -1.58 -12.03 8.98
C SER A 37 -1.69 -12.03 7.45
N VAL A 38 -0.61 -11.63 6.76
CA VAL A 38 -0.59 -11.48 5.30
C VAL A 38 0.03 -12.66 4.56
N ALA A 39 0.72 -13.57 5.25
CA ALA A 39 1.37 -14.74 4.67
C ALA A 39 0.40 -15.70 3.98
N LYS A 40 -0.88 -15.69 4.36
CA LYS A 40 -1.93 -16.48 3.73
C LYS A 40 -2.33 -16.02 2.32
N TYR A 41 -1.91 -14.82 1.92
CA TYR A 41 -2.26 -14.28 0.60
C TYR A 41 -1.13 -14.55 -0.40
N GLN A 42 -1.51 -15.00 -1.59
CA GLN A 42 -0.55 -15.28 -2.67
C GLN A 42 0.02 -14.01 -3.30
N ASN A 43 -0.75 -12.91 -3.34
CA ASN A 43 -0.39 -11.66 -3.99
C ASN A 43 -0.63 -10.45 -3.08
N LEU A 44 0.41 -9.66 -2.85
CA LEU A 44 0.39 -8.43 -2.07
C LEU A 44 0.86 -7.24 -2.92
N ILE A 45 0.08 -6.17 -2.92
CA ILE A 45 0.50 -4.86 -3.45
C ILE A 45 0.86 -4.00 -2.26
N ILE A 46 2.12 -3.56 -2.17
CA ILE A 46 2.60 -2.75 -1.05
C ILE A 46 2.69 -1.28 -1.45
N LEU A 47 1.89 -0.45 -0.79
CA LEU A 47 1.76 0.98 -1.04
C LEU A 47 2.28 1.83 0.14
N PHE A 48 3.27 1.34 0.89
CA PHE A 48 3.95 2.13 1.92
C PHE A 48 4.64 3.38 1.35
N ASP A 49 4.79 4.40 2.19
CA ASP A 49 5.36 5.68 1.83
C ASP A 49 6.83 5.54 1.42
N ARG A 50 7.32 6.56 0.73
CA ARG A 50 8.70 6.61 0.21
C ARG A 50 9.69 7.17 1.22
N ASP A 51 9.23 7.47 2.43
CA ASP A 51 10.04 7.97 3.52
C ASP A 51 10.92 6.86 4.12
N ARG A 52 11.70 7.19 5.17
CA ARG A 52 12.61 6.23 5.81
C ARG A 52 11.84 5.05 6.42
N LYS A 53 10.68 5.31 7.02
CA LYS A 53 9.87 4.30 7.70
C LYS A 53 9.24 3.34 6.69
N GLY A 54 8.54 3.84 5.68
CA GLY A 54 7.90 3.05 4.65
C GLY A 54 8.89 2.22 3.82
N ARG A 55 10.12 2.74 3.58
CA ARG A 55 11.21 1.93 3.00
C ARG A 55 11.63 0.79 3.91
N HIS A 56 11.79 1.03 5.21
CA HIS A 56 12.14 -0.01 6.17
C HIS A 56 11.05 -1.10 6.23
N LEU A 57 9.78 -0.71 6.31
CA LEU A 57 8.64 -1.63 6.30
C LEU A 57 8.58 -2.45 5.00
N THR A 58 8.80 -1.81 3.85
CA THR A 58 8.84 -2.49 2.55
C THR A 58 9.96 -3.55 2.54
N TRP A 59 11.16 -3.17 2.97
CA TRP A 59 12.30 -4.09 3.01
C TRP A 59 12.05 -5.29 3.93
N LYS A 60 11.53 -5.05 5.14
CA LYS A 60 11.16 -6.12 6.08
C LYS A 60 10.07 -7.04 5.52
N THR A 61 9.08 -6.48 4.83
CA THR A 61 8.02 -7.25 4.17
C THR A 61 8.59 -8.20 3.11
N ILE A 62 9.50 -7.70 2.27
CA ILE A 62 10.20 -8.53 1.27
C ILE A 62 10.99 -9.63 1.96
N GLN A 63 11.80 -9.29 2.97
CA GLN A 63 12.64 -10.25 3.69
C GLN A 63 11.83 -11.42 4.27
N LEU A 64 10.65 -11.13 4.84
CA LEU A 64 9.82 -12.12 5.52
C LEU A 64 8.95 -12.95 4.56
N LEU A 65 8.46 -12.35 3.47
CA LEU A 65 7.35 -12.93 2.69
C LEU A 65 7.70 -13.31 1.25
N GLN A 66 8.79 -12.80 0.67
CA GLN A 66 9.07 -12.99 -0.77
C GLN A 66 9.17 -14.45 -1.23
N ARG A 67 9.46 -15.39 -0.30
CA ARG A 67 9.55 -16.82 -0.61
C ARG A 67 8.20 -17.51 -0.76
N ARG A 68 7.12 -16.90 -0.26
CA ARG A 68 5.78 -17.52 -0.14
C ARG A 68 4.69 -16.69 -0.80
N THR A 69 4.95 -15.40 -0.97
CA THR A 69 3.99 -14.41 -1.44
C THR A 69 4.63 -13.55 -2.53
N ASN A 70 3.90 -13.34 -3.62
CA ASN A 70 4.30 -12.40 -4.65
C ASN A 70 4.03 -10.96 -4.17
N ILE A 71 5.08 -10.14 -4.18
CA ILE A 71 5.06 -8.77 -3.68
C ILE A 71 5.20 -7.81 -4.86
N ASP A 72 4.13 -7.10 -5.18
CA ASP A 72 4.09 -6.08 -6.23
C ASP A 72 4.32 -4.68 -5.64
N LEU A 73 5.44 -4.07 -6.04
CA LEU A 73 5.83 -2.69 -5.70
C LEU A 73 5.65 -1.71 -6.88
N SER A 74 5.22 -2.20 -8.03
CA SER A 74 5.17 -1.48 -9.31
C SER A 74 4.16 -0.34 -9.30
N PHE A 75 3.07 -0.47 -8.53
CA PHE A 75 1.98 0.51 -8.50
C PHE A 75 2.44 1.90 -8.05
N LYS A 76 3.40 2.00 -7.12
CA LYS A 76 3.99 3.30 -6.73
C LYS A 76 4.71 3.99 -7.89
N ARG A 77 5.38 3.21 -8.74
CA ARG A 77 6.04 3.74 -9.94
C ARG A 77 5.01 4.13 -11.00
N LYS A 78 4.01 3.26 -11.24
CA LYS A 78 2.92 3.51 -12.19
C LYS A 78 2.15 4.78 -11.84
N LEU A 79 1.74 4.95 -10.58
CA LEU A 79 1.08 6.16 -10.08
C LEU A 79 1.90 7.41 -10.39
N ARG A 80 3.18 7.44 -10.01
CA ARG A 80 4.05 8.58 -10.30
C ARG A 80 4.13 8.89 -11.81
N LEU A 81 4.20 7.86 -12.65
CA LEU A 81 4.29 8.03 -14.11
C LEU A 81 2.99 8.61 -14.70
N ILE A 82 1.84 8.00 -14.39
CA ILE A 82 0.55 8.43 -14.95
C ILE A 82 0.15 9.83 -14.47
N THR A 83 0.51 10.20 -13.24
CA THR A 83 0.21 11.52 -12.69
C THR A 83 1.29 12.55 -13.01
N LYS A 84 2.31 12.20 -13.81
CA LYS A 84 3.48 13.06 -14.11
C LYS A 84 4.11 13.66 -12.85
N GLY A 85 4.23 12.86 -11.79
CA GLY A 85 4.80 13.28 -10.51
C GLY A 85 3.90 14.13 -9.60
N LYS A 86 2.67 14.49 -10.02
CA LYS A 86 1.74 15.25 -9.18
C LYS A 86 1.31 14.49 -7.91
N ILE A 87 1.22 13.16 -8.00
CA ILE A 87 0.92 12.28 -6.87
C ILE A 87 2.19 11.55 -6.47
N MET A 88 2.60 11.80 -5.23
CA MET A 88 3.79 11.22 -4.59
C MET A 88 3.41 10.32 -3.40
N PHE A 89 2.25 10.57 -2.79
CA PHE A 89 1.69 9.82 -1.65
C PHE A 89 0.29 9.29 -1.99
N ILE A 90 -0.10 8.17 -1.38
CA ILE A 90 -1.42 7.57 -1.61
C ILE A 90 -2.53 8.49 -1.13
N GLU A 91 -2.34 9.18 0.01
CA GLU A 91 -3.30 10.16 0.54
C GLU A 91 -3.71 11.24 -0.48
N GLN A 92 -2.80 11.61 -1.39
CA GLN A 92 -3.07 12.66 -2.38
C GLN A 92 -4.06 12.22 -3.47
N LEU A 93 -4.32 10.91 -3.61
CA LEU A 93 -5.29 10.41 -4.58
C LEU A 93 -6.73 10.90 -4.32
N VAL A 94 -7.01 11.38 -3.10
CA VAL A 94 -8.30 12.02 -2.75
C VAL A 94 -8.64 13.17 -3.70
N CYS A 95 -7.66 13.87 -4.29
CA CYS A 95 -7.94 14.97 -5.21
C CYS A 95 -8.69 14.55 -6.49
N TYR A 96 -8.71 13.25 -6.80
CA TYR A 96 -9.44 12.71 -7.94
C TYR A 96 -10.87 12.29 -7.61
N GLU A 97 -11.30 12.38 -6.34
CA GLU A 97 -12.66 12.01 -5.90
C GLU A 97 -13.75 12.76 -6.68
N SER A 98 -13.54 14.04 -6.98
CA SER A 98 -14.51 14.87 -7.72
C SER A 98 -14.69 14.46 -9.19
N PHE A 99 -13.81 13.63 -9.75
CA PHE A 99 -13.89 13.15 -11.13
C PHE A 99 -14.61 11.79 -11.24
N LEU A 100 -15.02 11.21 -10.12
CA LEU A 100 -15.68 9.90 -10.05
C LEU A 100 -17.19 10.00 -9.77
N VAL A 101 -17.74 11.21 -9.87
CA VAL A 101 -19.17 11.53 -9.75
C VAL A 101 -19.87 11.31 -11.07
#